data_AF-A0A3M2Y615-F1
#
_entry.id   AF-A0A3M2Y615-F1
#
_cell.length_a   1.000
_cell.length_b   1.000
_cell.length_c   1.000
_cell.angle_alpha   90.00
_cell.angle_beta   90.00
_cell.angle_gamma   90.00
#
_symmetry.space_group_name_H-M   'P 1'
#
loop_
_entity.id
_entity.type
_entity.pdbx_description
1 polymer ?
#
loop_
_entity_poly.entity_id
_entity_poly.type
_entity_poly.pdbx_seq_one_letter_code
_entity_poly.pdbx_strand_id
1 'polypeptide(L)'
;FGEMFFSDDMELALIEDYFGQVSAQTVARIKLNKALADLKWSTWAMVQHAVSQLDFDFYKYGTWKHMRARSIINDSQWETWLRQA
;
A
#
# COMPACT_ATOMS: atom_id res chain seq x y z
N PHE A 1 -6.75 -5.23 -1.28
CA PHE A 1 -5.94 -4.70 -2.41
C PHE A 1 -4.47 -4.51 -2.08
N GLY A 2 -4.08 -4.18 -0.83
CA GLY A 2 -2.71 -3.78 -0.51
C GLY A 2 -1.58 -4.74 -0.91
N GLU A 3 -1.79 -6.06 -0.98
CA GLU A 3 -0.72 -7.01 -1.38
C GLU A 3 -0.71 -7.34 -2.87
N MET A 4 -1.81 -7.08 -3.58
CA MET A 4 -2.02 -7.46 -4.97
C MET A 4 -1.71 -6.28 -5.90
N PHE A 5 -1.03 -6.54 -7.01
CA PHE A 5 -0.72 -5.54 -8.05
C PHE A 5 -1.88 -5.42 -9.02
N PHE A 6 -2.96 -4.81 -8.57
CA PHE A 6 -4.08 -4.49 -9.46
C PHE A 6 -3.75 -3.28 -10.32
N SER A 7 -4.19 -3.31 -11.58
CA SER A 7 -4.26 -2.12 -12.42
C SER A 7 -5.25 -1.13 -11.80
N ASP A 8 -5.11 0.16 -12.13
CA ASP A 8 -6.03 1.17 -11.61
C ASP A 8 -7.50 0.86 -11.98
N ASP A 9 -7.76 0.38 -13.20
CA ASP A 9 -9.11 -0.03 -13.62
C ASP A 9 -9.70 -1.12 -12.73
N MET A 10 -8.88 -2.11 -12.34
CA MET A 10 -9.30 -3.17 -11.45
C MET A 10 -9.51 -2.64 -10.03
N GLU A 11 -8.67 -1.70 -9.55
CA GLU A 11 -8.91 -1.05 -8.25
C GLU A 11 -10.22 -0.28 -8.23
N LEU A 12 -10.53 0.46 -9.29
CA LEU A 12 -11.78 1.21 -9.41
C LEU A 12 -12.99 0.27 -9.47
N ALA A 13 -12.91 -0.82 -10.24
CA ALA A 13 -13.96 -1.83 -10.29
C ALA A 13 -14.22 -2.46 -8.91
N LEU A 14 -13.16 -2.74 -8.14
CA LEU A 14 -13.27 -3.30 -6.80
C LEU A 14 -13.80 -2.29 -5.78
N ILE A 15 -13.50 -0.99 -5.95
CA ILE A 15 -14.07 0.07 -5.13
C ILE A 15 -15.57 0.21 -5.41
N GLU A 16 -15.97 0.23 -6.69
CA GLU A 16 -17.37 0.29 -7.11
C GLU A 16 -18.15 -0.91 -6.57
N ASP A 17 -17.62 -2.13 -6.73
CA ASP A 17 -18.26 -3.36 -6.26
C ASP A 17 -18.45 -3.37 -4.73
N TYR A 18 -17.47 -2.86 -3.98
CA TYR A 18 -17.53 -2.85 -2.52
C TYR A 18 -18.37 -1.69 -1.94
N PHE A 19 -18.24 -0.47 -2.49
CA PHE A 19 -18.88 0.73 -1.95
C PHE A 19 -20.16 1.14 -2.68
N GLY A 20 -20.46 0.52 -3.83
CA GLY A 20 -21.59 0.87 -4.71
C GLY A 20 -21.40 2.16 -5.52
N GLN A 21 -20.26 2.84 -5.36
CA GLN A 21 -19.83 3.99 -6.14
C GLN A 21 -18.34 4.28 -5.91
N VAL A 22 -17.65 4.77 -6.93
CA VAL A 22 -16.33 5.36 -6.81
C VAL A 22 -16.45 6.85 -6.44
N SER A 23 -15.83 7.23 -5.32
CA SER A 23 -15.64 8.64 -4.95
C SER A 23 -14.16 8.99 -4.83
N ALA A 24 -13.80 10.24 -5.14
CA ALA A 24 -12.42 10.72 -5.02
C ALA A 24 -11.88 10.58 -3.59
N GLN A 25 -12.70 10.82 -2.57
CA GLN A 25 -12.32 10.64 -1.17
C GLN A 25 -12.00 9.17 -0.84
N THR A 26 -12.82 8.23 -1.32
CA THR A 26 -12.58 6.79 -1.11
C THR A 26 -11.28 6.36 -1.79
N VAL A 27 -11.06 6.79 -3.04
CA VAL A 27 -9.83 6.50 -3.79
C VAL A 27 -8.60 7.05 -3.05
N ALA A 28 -8.65 8.32 -2.64
CA ALA A 28 -7.57 8.96 -1.89
C ALA A 28 -7.23 8.19 -0.60
N ARG A 29 -8.24 7.83 0.20
CA ARG A 29 -8.05 7.02 1.42
C ARG A 29 -7.41 5.67 1.11
N ILE A 30 -7.80 5.01 0.04
CA ILE A 30 -7.22 3.72 -0.34
C ILE A 30 -5.76 3.88 -0.75
N LYS A 31 -5.41 4.87 -1.59
CA LYS A 31 -4.03 5.11 -2.02
C LYS A 31 -3.11 5.43 -0.83
N LEU A 32 -3.56 6.31 0.09
CA LEU A 32 -2.80 6.62 1.32
C LEU A 32 -2.63 5.39 2.22
N ASN A 33 -3.69 4.62 2.43
CA ASN A 33 -3.62 3.41 3.26
C ASN A 33 -2.77 2.30 2.64
N LYS A 34 -2.63 2.24 1.30
CA LYS A 34 -1.69 1.32 0.65
C LYS A 34 -0.25 1.65 1.01
N ALA A 35 0.14 2.93 0.98
CA ALA A 35 1.47 3.37 1.41
C ALA A 35 1.71 3.05 2.90
N LEU A 36 0.72 3.32 3.76
CA LEU A 36 0.82 3.02 5.19
C LEU A 36 0.92 1.51 5.47
N ALA A 37 0.14 0.69 4.76
CA ALA A 37 0.21 -0.76 4.87
C ALA A 37 1.59 -1.30 4.48
N ASP A 38 2.21 -0.72 3.46
CA ASP A 38 3.57 -1.08 3.04
C ASP A 38 4.63 -0.69 4.07
N LEU A 39 4.53 0.50 4.68
CA LEU A 39 5.40 0.89 5.78
C LEU A 39 5.26 -0.05 6.99
N LYS A 40 4.02 -0.43 7.32
CA LYS A 40 3.74 -1.39 8.40
C LYS A 40 4.40 -2.75 8.11
N TRP A 41 4.21 -3.29 6.91
CA TRP A 41 4.79 -4.59 6.55
C TRP A 41 6.30 -4.56 6.40
N SER A 42 6.85 -3.45 5.91
CA SER A 42 8.30 -3.22 5.84
C SER A 42 8.92 -3.25 7.22
N THR A 43 8.39 -2.49 8.18
CA THR A 43 8.91 -2.43 9.55
C THR A 43 8.72 -3.76 10.29
N TRP A 44 7.57 -4.41 10.15
CA TRP A 44 7.36 -5.77 10.68
C TRP A 44 8.40 -6.75 10.14
N ALA A 45 8.71 -6.71 8.85
CA ALA A 45 9.69 -7.60 8.25
C ALA A 45 11.11 -7.35 8.78
N MET A 46 11.49 -6.10 9.03
CA MET A 46 12.80 -5.79 9.64
C MET A 46 12.91 -6.32 11.07
N VAL A 47 11.81 -6.29 11.84
CA VAL A 47 11.76 -6.94 13.15
C VAL A 47 11.89 -8.46 13.00
N GLN A 48 11.13 -9.07 12.09
CA GLN A 48 11.19 -10.52 11.86
C GLN A 48 12.55 -10.99 11.37
N HIS A 49 13.24 -10.21 10.54
CA HIS A 49 14.60 -10.52 10.11
C HIS A 49 15.55 -10.71 11.31
N ALA A 50 15.34 -9.98 12.41
CA ALA A 50 16.16 -10.07 13.61
C ALA A 50 15.73 -11.16 14.59
N VAL A 51 14.43 -11.51 14.65
CA VAL A 51 13.88 -12.35 15.73
C VAL A 51 13.27 -13.67 15.28
N SER A 52 12.91 -13.80 14.01
CA SER A 52 12.21 -14.98 13.49
C SER A 52 13.16 -16.16 13.28
N GLN A 53 12.63 -17.38 13.44
CA GLN A 53 13.33 -18.64 13.14
C GLN A 53 12.84 -19.28 11.83
N LEU A 54 11.95 -18.60 11.10
CA LEU A 54 11.42 -19.09 9.83
C LEU A 54 12.46 -18.92 8.72
N ASP A 55 12.58 -19.92 7.85
CA ASP A 55 13.37 -19.84 6.61
C ASP A 55 12.63 -18.98 5.58
N PHE A 56 12.74 -17.66 5.74
CA PHE A 56 12.15 -16.67 4.87
C PHE A 56 13.06 -15.44 4.77
N ASP A 57 13.19 -14.89 3.57
CA ASP A 57 13.98 -13.68 3.33
C ASP A 57 13.20 -12.41 3.71
N PHE A 58 13.14 -12.16 5.01
CA PHE A 58 12.46 -10.99 5.58
C PHE A 58 13.09 -9.66 5.14
N TYR A 59 14.42 -9.62 4.96
CA TYR A 59 15.12 -8.41 4.55
C TYR A 59 14.70 -7.98 3.15
N LYS A 60 14.71 -8.92 2.19
CA LYS A 60 14.28 -8.65 0.82
C LYS A 60 12.81 -8.25 0.76
N TYR A 61 11.93 -8.98 1.46
CA TYR A 61 10.51 -8.66 1.53
C TYR A 61 10.27 -7.25 2.09
N GLY A 62 10.88 -6.93 3.24
CA GLY A 62 10.69 -5.63 3.88
C GLY A 62 11.28 -4.47 3.09
N THR A 63 12.42 -4.67 2.42
CA THR A 63 13.03 -3.69 1.51
C THR A 63 12.11 -3.40 0.33
N TRP A 64 11.54 -4.43 -0.28
CA TRP A 64 10.62 -4.27 -1.41
C TRP A 64 9.34 -3.52 -1.01
N LYS A 65 8.76 -3.84 0.15
CA LYS A 65 7.63 -3.08 0.72
C LYS A 65 8.00 -1.61 0.96
N HIS A 66 9.18 -1.34 1.49
CA HIS A 66 9.66 0.03 1.68
C HIS A 66 9.73 0.81 0.36
N MET A 67 10.32 0.20 -0.68
CA MET A 67 10.44 0.83 -1.99
C MET A 67 9.08 1.10 -2.63
N ARG A 68 8.12 0.18 -2.48
CA ARG A 68 6.75 0.40 -2.96
C ARG A 68 6.05 1.53 -2.21
N ALA A 69 6.17 1.61 -0.88
CA ALA A 69 5.66 2.74 -0.11
C ALA A 69 6.23 4.06 -0.62
N ARG A 70 7.56 4.13 -0.82
CA ARG A 70 8.22 5.33 -1.37
C ARG A 70 7.71 5.70 -2.76
N SER A 71 7.46 4.71 -3.62
CA SER A 71 6.89 4.98 -4.95
C SER A 71 5.51 5.62 -4.88
N ILE A 72 4.66 5.20 -3.94
CA ILE A 72 3.32 5.78 -3.76
C ILE A 72 3.42 7.19 -3.14
N ILE A 73 4.29 7.37 -2.14
CA ILE A 73 4.49 8.65 -1.46
C ILE A 73 5.06 9.71 -2.42
N ASN A 74 5.91 9.31 -3.36
CA ASN A 74 6.48 10.21 -4.36
C ASN A 74 5.59 10.40 -5.61
N ASP A 75 4.37 9.84 -5.62
CA ASP A 75 3.42 10.09 -6.70
C ASP A 75 3.05 11.58 -6.73
N SER A 76 2.98 12.17 -7.92
CA SER A 76 2.52 13.55 -8.13
C SER A 76 1.15 13.85 -7.51
N GLN A 77 0.29 12.85 -7.34
CA GLN A 77 -1.03 12.97 -6.75
C GLN A 77 -1.06 12.85 -5.22
N TRP A 78 0.07 12.57 -4.57
CA TRP A 78 0.15 12.35 -3.12
C TRP A 78 -0.48 13.49 -2.31
N GLU A 79 -0.09 14.74 -2.62
CA GLU A 79 -0.63 15.94 -1.97
C GLU A 79 -2.13 16.12 -2.20
N THR A 80 -2.62 15.74 -3.38
CA THR A 80 -4.04 15.75 -3.71
C THR A 80 -4.80 14.75 -2.85
N TRP A 81 -4.29 13.53 -2.72
CA TRP A 81 -4.93 12.50 -1.90
C TRP A 81 -4.95 12.88 -0.42
N LEU A 82 -3.87 13.48 0.11
CA LEU A 82 -3.84 13.98 1.49
C LEU A 82 -4.93 15.03 1.78
N ARG A 83 -5.27 15.87 0.79
CA ARG A 83 -6.32 16.90 0.93
C ARG A 83 -7.74 16.36 0.74
N GLN A 84 -7.89 15.28 -0.03
CA GLN A 84 -9.18 14.68 -0.37
C GLN A 84 -9.65 13.63 0.65
N ALA A 85 -8.73 12.98 1.35
CA ALA A 85 -9.02 11.91 2.30
C ALA A 85 -9.74 12.41 3.55
#